data_AF-W7TJA6-F1
#
_entry.id   AF-W7TJA6-F1
#
_cell.length_a   1.000
_cell.length_b   1.000
_cell.length_c   1.000
_cell.angle_alpha   90.00
_cell.angle_beta   90.00
_cell.angle_gamma   90.00
#
_symmetry.space_group_name_H-M   'P 1'
#
loop_
_entity.id
_entity.type
_entity.pdbx_description
1 polymer ?
#
loop_
_entity_poly.entity_id
_entity_poly.type
_entity_poly.pdbx_seq_one_letter_code
_entity_poly.pdbx_strand_id
1 'polypeptide(L)'
;MRGTYMDPETNIRYDTNNADFEGWLTKQSSWLKEWRRRYFILKGSKLFFAKNEMCSPHGMIDLSSCMTVKSAELKAQKRNALEVSTPETTFLMYADTEKEKDDWIGAVGRAIVRSSTTYTQEVGEAGDEDDDGSDYED
;
A
#
# COMPACT_ATOMS: atom_id res chain seq x y z
N MET A 1 -9.41 -12.69 15.08
CA MET A 1 -9.41 -12.20 13.69
C MET A 1 -9.52 -10.68 13.73
N ARG A 2 -8.77 -9.95 12.90
CA ARG A 2 -8.82 -8.49 12.89
C ARG A 2 -10.16 -8.02 12.32
N GLY A 3 -10.74 -6.97 12.89
CA GLY A 3 -12.05 -6.46 12.49
C GLY A 3 -12.05 -5.83 11.09
N THR A 4 -13.23 -5.79 10.46
CA THR A 4 -13.44 -5.07 9.19
C THR A 4 -13.38 -3.56 9.41
N TYR A 5 -12.97 -2.82 8.38
CA TYR A 5 -13.20 -1.37 8.33
C TYR A 5 -14.55 -1.09 7.67
N MET A 6 -15.33 -0.18 8.25
CA MET A 6 -16.54 0.35 7.63
C MET A 6 -16.29 1.81 7.29
N ASP A 7 -16.39 2.13 6.00
CA ASP A 7 -16.28 3.50 5.54
C ASP A 7 -17.52 4.29 5.99
N PRO A 8 -17.36 5.36 6.78
CA PRO A 8 -18.49 6.13 7.31
C PRO A 8 -19.24 6.93 6.23
N GLU A 9 -18.62 7.19 5.08
CA GLU A 9 -19.24 7.96 3.99
C GLU A 9 -20.01 7.04 3.04
N THR A 10 -19.39 5.92 2.64
CA THR A 10 -19.96 5.01 1.63
C THR A 10 -20.71 3.81 2.21
N ASN A 11 -20.59 3.54 3.53
CA ASN A 11 -21.04 2.31 4.20
C ASN A 11 -20.46 1.01 3.63
N ILE A 12 -19.43 1.10 2.78
CA ILE A 12 -18.74 -0.08 2.25
C ILE A 12 -17.91 -0.72 3.35
N ARG A 13 -17.99 -2.05 3.43
CA ARG A 13 -17.18 -2.86 4.36
C ARG A 13 -15.96 -3.40 3.65
N TYR A 14 -14.79 -3.17 4.26
CA TYR A 14 -13.51 -3.67 3.80
C TYR A 14 -13.01 -4.73 4.78
N ASP A 15 -12.78 -5.95 4.30
CA ASP A 15 -12.05 -6.96 5.05
C ASP A 15 -10.57 -6.58 5.13
N THR A 16 -9.99 -6.56 6.34
CA THR A 16 -8.59 -6.17 6.56
C THR A 16 -7.67 -7.31 6.97
N ASN A 17 -8.15 -8.56 6.87
CA ASN A 17 -7.34 -9.76 7.04
C ASN A 17 -6.49 -10.03 5.77
N ASN A 18 -5.44 -10.85 5.88
CA ASN A 18 -4.53 -11.19 4.76
C ASN A 18 -3.98 -9.94 4.06
N ALA A 19 -3.31 -9.08 4.82
CA ALA A 19 -2.75 -7.84 4.31
C ALA A 19 -1.63 -8.11 3.29
N ASP A 20 -1.52 -7.26 2.27
CA ASP A 20 -0.40 -7.26 1.31
C ASP A 20 0.90 -6.82 1.99
N PHE A 21 0.78 -5.90 2.95
CA PHE A 21 1.86 -5.43 3.82
C PHE A 21 1.27 -4.83 5.09
N GLU A 22 1.94 -4.97 6.22
CA GLU A 22 1.47 -4.42 7.49
C GLU A 22 2.62 -4.16 8.46
N GLY A 23 2.40 -3.24 9.40
CA GLY A 23 3.44 -2.86 10.34
C GLY A 23 3.17 -1.53 11.03
N TRP A 24 4.08 -1.15 11.91
CA TRP A 24 3.96 0.09 12.68
C TRP A 24 4.51 1.29 11.89
N LEU A 25 3.77 2.39 11.92
CA LEU A 25 4.25 3.73 11.56
C LEU A 25 3.74 4.74 12.59
N THR A 26 4.44 5.86 12.72
CA THR A 26 3.93 7.00 13.47
C THR A 26 3.43 8.06 12.50
N LYS A 27 2.13 8.37 12.53
CA LYS A 27 1.51 9.36 11.65
C LYS A 27 1.25 10.68 12.36
N GLN A 28 1.35 11.78 11.62
CA GLN A 28 0.90 13.07 12.11
C GLN A 28 -0.64 13.17 11.99
N SER A 29 -1.30 13.71 13.02
CA SER A 29 -2.71 14.08 12.98
C SER A 29 -2.90 15.28 12.06
N SER A 30 -3.86 15.21 11.13
CA SER A 30 -4.12 16.29 10.19
C SER A 30 -4.57 17.58 10.90
N TRP A 31 -5.35 17.44 11.99
CA TRP A 31 -5.91 18.55 12.77
C TRP A 31 -5.01 18.98 13.93
N LEU A 32 -4.59 18.03 14.77
CA LEU A 32 -3.87 18.33 16.01
C LEU A 32 -2.35 18.46 15.82
N LYS A 33 -1.83 18.09 14.65
CA LYS A 33 -0.38 18.03 14.33
C LYS A 33 0.47 17.16 15.28
N GLU A 34 -0.17 16.40 16.17
CA GLU A 34 0.45 15.39 17.04
C GLU A 34 0.86 14.14 16.27
N TRP A 35 1.95 13.52 16.68
CA TRP A 35 2.45 12.26 16.14
C TRP A 35 1.89 11.08 16.94
N ARG A 36 1.27 10.12 16.27
CA ARG A 36 0.61 8.97 16.91
C ARG A 36 1.00 7.66 16.23
N ARG A 37 1.54 6.73 17.02
CA ARG A 37 1.88 5.39 16.58
C ARG A 37 0.61 4.61 16.23
N ARG A 38 0.55 4.04 15.04
CA ARG A 38 -0.58 3.29 14.52
C ARG A 38 -0.09 2.07 13.77
N TYR A 39 -0.90 1.02 13.83
CA TYR A 39 -0.66 -0.16 13.03
C TYR A 39 -1.31 0.02 11.67
N PHE A 40 -0.51 -0.01 10.62
CA PHE A 40 -0.93 0.19 9.25
C PHE A 40 -1.10 -1.13 8.53
N ILE A 41 -2.09 -1.17 7.65
CA ILE A 41 -2.54 -2.38 6.96
C ILE A 41 -2.79 -2.00 5.51
N LEU A 42 -1.94 -2.46 4.62
CA LEU A 42 -2.10 -2.31 3.18
C LEU A 42 -2.85 -3.52 2.64
N LYS A 43 -3.96 -3.29 1.92
CA LYS A 43 -4.67 -4.33 1.20
C LYS A 43 -5.29 -3.78 -0.08
N GLY A 44 -4.92 -4.35 -1.22
CA GLY A 44 -5.37 -3.87 -2.52
C GLY A 44 -4.88 -2.45 -2.78
N SER A 45 -5.80 -1.50 -2.92
CA SER A 45 -5.51 -0.07 -3.08
C SER A 45 -5.87 0.74 -1.83
N LYS A 46 -6.06 0.10 -0.67
CA LYS A 46 -6.48 0.77 0.56
C LYS A 46 -5.42 0.61 1.64
N LEU A 47 -5.05 1.72 2.27
CA LEU A 47 -4.12 1.75 3.38
C LEU A 47 -4.87 2.14 4.66
N PHE A 48 -5.16 1.15 5.50
CA PHE A 48 -5.89 1.33 6.75
C PHE A 48 -4.94 1.60 7.91
N PHE A 49 -5.46 2.20 8.98
CA PHE A 49 -4.72 2.34 10.23
C PHE A 49 -5.59 2.11 11.48
N ALA A 50 -5.01 1.40 12.45
CA ALA A 50 -5.65 1.01 13.70
C ALA A 50 -4.78 1.38 14.92
N LYS A 51 -5.38 1.32 16.12
CA LYS A 51 -4.65 1.58 17.38
C LYS A 51 -3.54 0.55 17.61
N ASN A 52 -3.78 -0.71 17.25
CA ASN A 52 -2.83 -1.82 17.30
C ASN A 52 -3.28 -2.93 16.32
N GLU A 53 -2.48 -3.99 16.24
CA GLU A 53 -2.66 -5.17 15.38
C GLU A 53 -4.01 -5.89 15.52
N MET A 54 -4.66 -5.79 16.68
CA MET A 54 -5.88 -6.54 16.99
C MET A 54 -7.14 -5.66 16.92
N CYS A 55 -6.98 -4.34 16.88
CA CYS A 55 -8.09 -3.41 16.78
C CYS A 55 -8.62 -3.30 15.34
N SER A 56 -9.94 -3.09 15.21
CA SER A 56 -10.51 -2.64 13.95
C SER A 56 -9.87 -1.32 13.51
N PRO A 57 -9.60 -1.13 12.21
CA PRO A 57 -9.14 0.14 11.70
C PRO A 57 -10.18 1.23 11.93
N HIS A 58 -9.68 2.45 12.16
CA HIS A 58 -10.52 3.62 12.40
C HIS A 58 -10.26 4.72 11.36
N GLY A 59 -9.59 4.38 10.26
CA GLY A 59 -9.31 5.28 9.17
C GLY A 59 -8.65 4.55 8.01
N MET A 60 -8.76 5.17 6.84
CA MET A 60 -8.32 4.64 5.55
C MET A 60 -7.74 5.78 4.73
N ILE A 61 -6.69 5.49 3.98
CA ILE A 61 -6.19 6.31 2.88
C ILE A 61 -6.50 5.53 1.60
N ASP A 62 -7.23 6.15 0.68
CA ASP A 62 -7.44 5.55 -0.63
C ASP A 62 -6.22 5.79 -1.51
N LEU A 63 -5.53 4.72 -1.89
CA LEU A 63 -4.35 4.80 -2.72
C LEU A 63 -4.67 4.86 -4.22
N SER A 64 -5.91 4.55 -4.64
CA SER A 64 -6.27 4.68 -6.07
C SER A 64 -6.37 6.13 -6.53
N SER A 65 -6.53 7.08 -5.61
CA SER A 65 -6.42 8.52 -5.89
C SER A 65 -5.06 9.10 -5.52
N CYS A 66 -4.13 8.29 -5.00
CA CYS A 66 -2.86 8.79 -4.49
C CYS A 66 -1.96 9.26 -5.65
N MET A 67 -1.42 10.47 -5.49
CA MET A 67 -0.56 11.11 -6.47
C MET A 67 0.90 10.67 -6.30
N THR A 68 1.38 10.59 -5.06
CA THR A 68 2.78 10.27 -4.78
C THR A 68 2.96 9.59 -3.42
N VAL A 69 3.94 8.69 -3.36
CA VAL A 69 4.58 8.26 -2.10
C VAL A 69 6.09 8.50 -2.20
N LYS A 70 6.69 9.15 -1.20
CA LYS A 70 8.13 9.49 -1.20
C LYS A 70 8.68 9.81 0.19
N SER A 71 9.99 9.88 0.29
CA SER A 71 10.72 10.39 1.47
C SER A 71 10.30 11.82 1.82
N ALA A 72 10.19 12.12 3.11
CA ALA A 72 9.67 13.39 3.62
C ALA A 72 10.43 13.90 4.85
N GLU A 73 11.68 13.49 5.08
CA GLU A 73 12.44 13.84 6.31
C GLU A 73 12.55 15.34 6.53
N LEU A 74 12.80 16.11 5.47
CA LEU A 74 12.88 17.57 5.53
C LEU A 74 11.53 18.22 5.85
N LYS A 75 10.43 17.70 5.28
CA LYS A 75 9.09 18.25 5.48
C LYS A 75 8.51 17.88 6.84
N ALA A 76 8.73 16.65 7.28
CA ALA A 76 8.27 16.14 8.57
C ALA A 76 9.17 16.56 9.74
N GLN A 77 10.43 16.94 9.47
CA GLN A 77 11.47 17.13 10.50
C GLN A 77 11.61 15.87 11.38
N LYS A 78 11.58 14.70 10.73
CA LYS A 78 11.70 13.37 11.35
C LYS A 78 12.59 12.48 10.50
N ARG A 79 13.44 11.68 11.13
CA ARG A 79 14.18 10.63 10.45
C ARG A 79 13.21 9.56 9.94
N ASN A 80 13.57 8.89 8.84
CA ASN A 80 12.81 7.79 8.26
C ASN A 80 11.37 8.19 7.91
N ALA A 81 11.16 9.46 7.56
CA ALA A 81 9.84 9.98 7.27
C ALA A 81 9.47 9.78 5.80
N LEU A 82 8.20 9.50 5.58
CA LEU A 82 7.58 9.37 4.27
C LEU A 82 6.28 10.17 4.22
N GLU A 83 5.89 10.53 3.01
CA GLU A 83 4.57 11.11 2.73
C GLU A 83 3.79 10.30 1.73
N VAL A 84 2.47 10.25 1.94
CA VAL A 84 1.48 9.76 0.97
C VAL A 84 0.57 10.93 0.66
N SER A 85 0.52 11.36 -0.60
CA SER A 85 -0.26 12.54 -1.03
C SER A 85 -1.46 12.12 -1.86
N THR A 86 -2.65 12.53 -1.44
CA THR A 86 -3.89 12.47 -2.23
C THR A 86 -4.28 13.89 -2.66
N PRO A 87 -5.29 14.07 -3.55
CA PRO A 87 -5.78 15.40 -3.92
C PRO A 87 -6.29 16.20 -2.72
N GLU A 88 -6.84 15.52 -1.71
CA GLU A 88 -7.46 16.14 -0.55
C GLU A 88 -6.44 16.50 0.53
N THR A 89 -5.39 15.68 0.70
CA THR A 89 -4.44 15.89 1.79
C THR A 89 -3.11 15.16 1.62
N THR A 90 -2.11 15.58 2.40
CA THR A 90 -0.84 14.87 2.53
C THR A 90 -0.71 14.26 3.92
N PHE A 91 -0.49 12.94 3.96
CA PHE A 91 -0.26 12.18 5.18
C PHE A 91 1.24 12.06 5.45
N LEU A 92 1.71 12.67 6.53
CA LEU A 92 3.10 12.52 7.00
C LEU A 92 3.20 11.39 8.02
N MET A 93 4.20 10.53 7.81
CA MET A 93 4.48 9.35 8.63
C MET A 93 6.00 9.20 8.82
N TYR A 94 6.41 8.44 9.83
CA TYR A 94 7.78 7.95 9.94
C TYR A 94 7.83 6.53 10.48
N ALA A 95 8.83 5.78 10.02
CA ALA A 95 9.14 4.41 10.44
C ALA A 95 10.22 4.41 11.53
N ASP A 96 10.38 3.28 12.23
CA ASP A 96 11.42 3.17 13.28
C ASP A 96 12.81 3.03 12.65
N THR A 97 12.89 2.41 11.47
CA THR A 97 14.14 2.23 10.71
C THR A 97 14.05 2.74 9.27
N GLU A 98 15.20 2.98 8.64
CA GLU A 98 15.28 3.36 7.22
C GLU A 98 14.77 2.25 6.31
N LYS A 99 15.12 0.99 6.61
CA LYS A 99 14.62 -0.18 5.88
C LYS A 99 13.10 -0.24 5.88
N GLU A 100 12.45 -0.07 7.04
CA GLU A 100 10.99 -0.07 7.11
C GLU A 100 10.38 1.07 6.31
N LYS A 101 10.98 2.28 6.33
CA LYS A 101 10.55 3.39 5.47
C LYS A 101 10.58 2.96 4.00
N ASP A 102 11.68 2.38 3.54
CA ASP A 102 11.85 1.98 2.14
C ASP A 102 10.88 0.84 1.75
N ASP A 103 10.68 -0.14 2.65
CA ASP A 103 9.69 -1.21 2.47
C ASP A 103 8.27 -0.62 2.33
N TRP A 104 7.91 0.36 3.17
CA TRP A 104 6.62 1.05 3.11
C TRP A 104 6.45 1.86 1.82
N ILE A 105 7.45 2.64 1.41
CA ILE A 105 7.42 3.40 0.15
C ILE A 105 7.24 2.44 -1.02
N GLY A 106 7.98 1.33 -1.06
CA GLY A 106 7.88 0.33 -2.11
C GLY A 106 6.51 -0.37 -2.14
N ALA A 107 5.98 -0.78 -0.99
CA ALA A 107 4.69 -1.45 -0.89
C ALA A 107 3.53 -0.52 -1.33
N VAL A 108 3.50 0.71 -0.82
CA VAL A 108 2.51 1.72 -1.21
C VAL A 108 2.65 2.09 -2.69
N GLY A 109 3.88 2.27 -3.18
CA GLY A 109 4.14 2.59 -4.58
C GLY A 109 3.61 1.52 -5.53
N ARG A 110 3.85 0.23 -5.23
CA ARG A 110 3.28 -0.90 -6.00
C ARG A 110 1.76 -0.92 -5.97
N ALA A 111 1.15 -0.64 -4.81
CA ALA A 111 -0.31 -0.58 -4.68
C ALA A 111 -0.93 0.54 -5.53
N ILE A 112 -0.31 1.72 -5.56
CA ILE A 112 -0.73 2.84 -6.42
C ILE A 112 -0.68 2.43 -7.88
N VAL A 113 0.46 1.91 -8.36
CA VAL A 113 0.64 1.48 -9.76
C VAL A 113 -0.38 0.41 -10.16
N ARG A 114 -0.63 -0.60 -9.30
CA ARG A 114 -1.61 -1.66 -9.58
C ARG A 114 -3.04 -1.12 -9.67
N SER A 115 -3.33 0.00 -9.02
CA SER A 115 -4.66 0.63 -9.03
C SER A 115 -4.86 1.65 -10.16
N SER A 116 -3.78 2.23 -10.68
CA SER A 116 -3.81 2.99 -11.93
C SER A 116 -3.86 2.02 -13.11
N THR A 117 -4.92 2.07 -13.90
CA THR A 117 -5.21 1.15 -15.02
C THR A 117 -4.16 1.20 -16.15
N THR A 118 -2.94 0.72 -15.92
CA THR A 118 -1.90 0.57 -16.96
C THR A 118 -0.94 -0.57 -16.63
N TYR A 119 -1.46 -1.80 -16.55
CA TYR A 119 -0.83 -3.00 -17.13
C TYR A 119 -1.82 -4.17 -17.01
N THR A 120 -2.68 -4.35 -18.00
CA THR A 120 -3.29 -5.64 -18.25
C THR A 120 -2.19 -6.56 -18.75
N GLN A 121 -1.75 -7.52 -17.93
CA GLN A 121 -1.00 -8.66 -18.44
C GLN A 121 -2.01 -9.58 -19.15
N GLU A 122 -2.30 -9.26 -20.42
CA GLU A 122 -2.83 -10.25 -21.35
C GLU A 122 -1.65 -11.16 -21.72
N VAL A 123 -1.46 -12.24 -20.97
CA VAL A 123 -0.66 -13.36 -21.48
C VAL A 123 -1.60 -14.19 -22.35
N GLY A 124 -1.73 -13.75 -23.59
CA GLY A 124 -2.33 -14.53 -24.67
C GLY A 124 -1.48 -15.77 -24.94
N GLU A 125 -2.19 -16.88 -25.07
CA GLU A 125 -1.72 -18.21 -25.45
C GLU A 125 -0.87 -18.17 -26.72
N ALA A 126 0.33 -18.75 -26.66
CA ALA A 126 1.01 -19.28 -27.84
C ALA A 126 1.19 -20.78 -27.58
N GLY A 127 0.23 -21.57 -28.06
CA GLY A 127 0.44 -22.97 -28.33
C GLY A 127 1.23 -23.08 -29.63
N ASP A 128 2.38 -23.74 -29.56
CA ASP A 128 3.05 -24.29 -30.73
C ASP A 128 3.06 -25.82 -30.53
N GLU A 129 2.06 -26.47 -31.12
CA GLU A 129 2.09 -27.90 -31.46
C GLU A 129 2.76 -28.05 -32.84
N ASP A 130 3.76 -28.94 -32.85
CA ASP A 130 4.16 -29.90 -33.87
C ASP A 130 4.83 -29.48 -35.20
N ASP A 131 5.98 -30.13 -35.42
CA ASP A 131 6.29 -31.03 -36.55
C ASP A 131 7.52 -30.66 -37.42
N ASP A 132 8.57 -31.48 -37.33
CA ASP A 132 8.98 -32.45 -38.37
C ASP A 132 10.47 -32.79 -38.23
N GLY A 133 10.76 -34.09 -38.32
CA GLY A 133 12.05 -34.68 -38.04
C GLY A 133 13.10 -34.51 -39.13
N SER A 134 14.34 -34.82 -38.78
CA SER A 134 15.20 -35.58 -39.70
C SER A 134 16.26 -36.34 -38.91
N ASP A 135 16.23 -37.64 -39.17
CA ASP A 135 17.16 -38.68 -38.78
C ASP A 135 18.43 -38.56 -39.62
N TYR A 136 19.62 -38.64 -39.00
CA TYR A 136 20.86 -38.91 -39.72
C TYR A 136 21.75 -39.80 -38.85
N GLU A 137 21.73 -41.09 -39.18
CA GLU A 137 22.79 -42.07 -38.88
C GLU A 137 24.04 -41.78 -39.75
N ASP A 138 25.23 -41.81 -39.14
CA ASP A 138 26.41 -42.59 -39.57
C ASP A 138 27.42 -42.68 -38.39
#